data_AF-A0A372FE83-F1
#
_entry.id   AF-A0A372FE83-F1
#
_cell.length_a   1.000
_cell.length_b   1.000
_cell.length_c   1.000
_cell.angle_alpha   90.00
_cell.angle_beta   90.00
_cell.angle_gamma   90.00
#
_symmetry.space_group_name_H-M   'P 1'
#
loop_
_entity.id
_entity.type
_entity.pdbx_description
1 polymer ?
#
loop_
_entity_poly.entity_id
_entity_poly.type
_entity_poly.pdbx_seq_one_letter_code
_entity_poly.pdbx_strand_id
1 'polypeptide(L)'
;MSLTYIIYLLIFTIPLWSYLILLNNRLNATLCGWIMTIGFIALIYLIVEANPLYLMLLYIVSTFWSLKLVVVNNHLGRTDRLTFIQWLVFCYGWFGMNPSPFKYFPGKVFADYPSHIKKGISRIIIGLLLINLAHWYYSYSTQTITTYYIINTSYLVGLSLILHFGILNINTGLLRMKGVNVSVLFNNPIKSKTLQEFWSRRWNLAFVELTTLAVLRPLKKRYRQNVAFWASYIFSGLLHELAISLPVRSGYGLPFLYFIIQAALILGVEKYVIKPDTGSFKRLLWLLLCLFAPMPILFHQPFIKGVVLPLVDLLTVIKV
;
A
#
# COMPACT_ATOMS: atom_id res chain seq x y z
N MET A 1 -5.21 -13.47 25.71
CA MET A 1 -3.83 -12.93 25.51
C MET A 1 -3.97 -11.45 25.19
N SER A 2 -3.24 -10.53 25.83
CA SER A 2 -3.43 -9.10 25.54
C SER A 2 -2.98 -8.76 24.12
N LEU A 3 -3.61 -7.76 23.50
CA LEU A 3 -3.27 -7.25 22.16
C LEU A 3 -1.76 -6.97 22.02
N THR A 4 -1.16 -6.45 23.08
CA THR A 4 0.27 -6.16 23.18
C THR A 4 1.14 -7.41 23.01
N TYR A 5 0.79 -8.54 23.64
CA TYR A 5 1.52 -9.80 23.46
C TYR A 5 1.42 -10.32 22.03
N ILE A 6 0.25 -10.18 21.38
CA ILE A 6 0.06 -10.58 19.98
C ILE A 6 0.92 -9.71 19.07
N ILE A 7 0.96 -8.39 19.30
CA ILE A 7 1.82 -7.47 18.54
C ILE A 7 3.29 -7.89 18.67
N TYR A 8 3.79 -8.11 19.88
CA TYR A 8 5.18 -8.52 20.09
C TYR A 8 5.48 -9.86 19.43
N LEU A 9 4.59 -10.84 19.57
CA LEU A 9 4.71 -12.13 18.89
C LEU A 9 4.85 -11.91 17.38
N LEU A 10 3.94 -11.19 16.74
CA LEU A 10 3.94 -10.97 15.30
C LEU A 10 5.20 -10.24 14.82
N ILE A 11 5.60 -9.18 15.53
CA ILE A 11 6.77 -8.37 15.20
C ILE A 11 8.02 -9.22 15.19
N PHE A 12 8.30 -9.98 16.24
CA PHE A 12 9.55 -10.72 16.32
C PHE A 12 9.53 -12.02 15.53
N THR A 13 8.39 -12.73 15.51
CA THR A 13 8.33 -14.07 14.92
C THR A 13 8.34 -14.04 13.39
N ILE A 14 7.61 -13.13 12.74
CA ILE A 14 7.47 -13.17 11.28
C ILE A 14 8.83 -13.01 10.58
N PRO A 15 9.61 -11.95 10.85
CA PRO A 15 10.89 -11.76 10.18
C PRO A 15 11.92 -12.83 10.57
N LEU A 16 11.93 -13.29 11.83
CA LEU A 16 12.84 -14.34 12.27
C LEU A 16 12.57 -15.67 11.56
N TRP A 17 11.33 -16.17 11.61
CA TRP A 17 10.96 -17.43 10.95
C TRP A 17 11.14 -17.34 9.44
N SER A 18 10.77 -16.21 8.84
CA SER A 18 10.98 -15.99 7.40
C SER A 18 12.46 -16.09 7.02
N TYR A 19 13.37 -15.53 7.83
CA TYR A 19 14.80 -15.66 7.59
C TYR A 19 15.30 -17.10 7.71
N LEU A 20 14.87 -17.82 8.76
CA LEU A 20 15.23 -19.23 8.94
C LEU A 20 14.73 -20.10 7.78
N ILE A 21 13.54 -19.82 7.26
CA ILE A 21 12.98 -20.50 6.09
C ILE A 21 13.82 -20.20 4.83
N LEU A 22 14.25 -18.94 4.62
CA LEU A 22 15.14 -18.58 3.51
C LEU A 22 16.48 -19.32 3.57
N LEU A 23 16.99 -19.61 4.77
CA LEU A 23 18.22 -20.35 4.95
C LEU A 23 18.06 -21.85 4.66
N ASN A 24 16.87 -22.41 4.90
CA ASN A 24 16.61 -23.83 4.78
C ASN A 24 16.26 -24.26 3.34
N ASN A 25 17.24 -24.85 2.65
CA ASN A 25 17.09 -25.31 1.26
C ASN A 25 16.06 -26.44 1.04
N ARG A 26 15.67 -27.15 2.10
CA ARG A 26 14.67 -28.23 2.03
C ARG A 26 13.24 -27.68 2.00
N LEU A 27 13.03 -26.46 2.49
CA LEU A 27 11.71 -25.84 2.52
C LEU A 27 11.41 -25.09 1.21
N ASN A 28 10.14 -25.09 0.82
CA ASN A 28 9.64 -24.22 -0.23
C ASN A 28 9.26 -22.86 0.38
N ALA A 29 10.21 -21.93 0.39
CA ALA A 29 10.04 -20.61 1.00
C ALA A 29 8.80 -19.85 0.49
N THR A 30 8.48 -19.95 -0.80
CA THR A 30 7.28 -19.32 -1.37
C THR A 30 6.01 -19.93 -0.79
N LEU A 31 5.91 -21.25 -0.72
CA LEU A 31 4.76 -21.94 -0.12
C LEU A 31 4.63 -21.61 1.37
N CYS A 32 5.75 -21.67 2.11
CA CYS A 32 5.78 -21.30 3.53
C CYS A 32 5.34 -19.85 3.75
N GLY A 33 5.77 -18.90 2.90
CA GLY A 33 5.34 -17.51 3.00
C GLY A 33 3.84 -17.32 2.80
N TRP A 34 3.23 -18.04 1.86
CA TRP A 34 1.76 -18.02 1.70
C TRP A 34 1.04 -18.64 2.90
N ILE A 35 1.51 -19.78 3.41
CA ILE A 35 0.94 -20.42 4.60
C ILE A 35 1.05 -19.51 5.82
N MET A 36 2.21 -18.87 6.04
CA MET A 36 2.40 -17.89 7.11
C MET A 36 1.43 -16.71 6.95
N THR A 37 1.29 -16.17 5.74
CA THR A 37 0.37 -15.06 5.46
C THR A 37 -1.05 -15.43 5.85
N ILE A 38 -1.57 -16.55 5.35
CA ILE A 38 -2.93 -17.03 5.64
C ILE A 38 -3.08 -17.34 7.13
N GLY A 39 -2.09 -18.01 7.73
CA GLY A 39 -2.09 -18.38 9.15
C GLY A 39 -2.15 -17.17 10.08
N PHE A 40 -1.37 -16.13 9.82
CA PHE A 40 -1.42 -14.90 10.63
C PHE A 40 -2.71 -14.11 10.42
N ILE A 41 -3.25 -14.05 9.20
CA ILE A 41 -4.55 -13.44 8.95
C ILE A 41 -5.64 -14.19 9.75
N ALA A 42 -5.67 -15.51 9.70
CA ALA A 42 -6.62 -16.32 10.46
C ALA A 42 -6.43 -16.16 11.98
N LEU A 43 -5.19 -16.15 12.46
CA LEU A 43 -4.87 -15.92 13.87
C LEU A 43 -5.41 -14.57 14.36
N ILE A 44 -5.14 -13.49 13.61
CA ILE A 44 -5.63 -12.16 13.94
C ILE A 44 -7.16 -12.14 13.92
N TYR A 45 -7.79 -12.70 12.89
CA TYR A 45 -9.24 -12.72 12.75
C TYR A 45 -9.95 -13.46 13.89
N LEU A 46 -9.41 -14.61 14.31
CA LEU A 46 -10.04 -15.49 15.30
C LEU A 46 -9.75 -15.10 16.75
N ILE A 47 -8.60 -14.48 17.04
CA ILE A 47 -8.12 -14.28 18.41
C ILE A 47 -8.04 -12.81 18.82
N VAL A 48 -7.82 -11.90 17.86
CA VAL A 48 -7.63 -10.47 18.18
C VAL A 48 -8.96 -9.74 18.19
N GLU A 49 -9.33 -9.25 19.37
CA GLU A 49 -10.39 -8.27 19.54
C GLU A 49 -9.76 -6.89 19.76
N ALA A 50 -9.89 -6.03 18.76
CA ALA A 50 -9.40 -4.65 18.79
C ALA A 50 -10.29 -3.76 17.92
N ASN A 51 -10.11 -2.43 18.03
CA ASN A 51 -10.81 -1.52 17.13
C ASN A 51 -10.34 -1.74 15.66
N PRO A 52 -11.16 -1.34 14.67
CA PRO A 52 -10.85 -1.61 13.27
C PRO A 52 -9.52 -1.01 12.78
N LEU A 53 -9.12 0.14 13.32
CA LEU A 53 -7.82 0.75 12.98
C LEU A 53 -6.65 -0.15 13.38
N TYR A 54 -6.63 -0.68 14.61
CA TYR A 54 -5.57 -1.59 15.05
C TYR A 54 -5.61 -2.92 14.28
N LEU A 55 -6.80 -3.46 14.01
CA LEU A 55 -6.94 -4.67 13.19
C LEU A 55 -6.37 -4.45 11.78
N MET A 56 -6.66 -3.31 11.15
CA MET A 56 -6.10 -2.95 9.83
C MET A 56 -4.57 -2.94 9.87
N LEU A 57 -3.98 -2.28 10.85
CA LEU A 57 -2.52 -2.22 10.99
C LEU A 57 -1.92 -3.61 11.17
N LEU A 58 -2.53 -4.46 11.99
CA LEU A 58 -2.09 -5.85 12.18
C LEU A 58 -2.15 -6.67 10.89
N TYR A 59 -3.25 -6.57 10.13
CA TYR A 59 -3.36 -7.27 8.84
C TYR A 59 -2.34 -6.78 7.82
N ILE A 60 -2.15 -5.45 7.70
CA ILE A 60 -1.17 -4.87 6.78
C ILE A 60 0.24 -5.32 7.15
N VAL A 61 0.64 -5.16 8.41
CA VAL A 61 2.00 -5.46 8.87
C VAL A 61 2.32 -6.95 8.74
N SER A 62 1.41 -7.82 9.21
CA SER A 62 1.61 -9.27 9.12
C SER A 62 1.73 -9.73 7.67
N THR A 63 0.83 -9.25 6.80
CA THR A 63 0.83 -9.59 5.37
C THR A 63 2.05 -9.04 4.64
N PHE A 64 2.45 -7.81 4.91
CA PHE A 64 3.63 -7.22 4.28
C PHE A 64 4.91 -7.99 4.64
N TRP A 65 5.10 -8.30 5.92
CA TRP A 65 6.29 -9.02 6.36
C TRP A 65 6.31 -10.48 5.92
N SER A 66 5.18 -11.19 5.98
CA SER A 66 5.12 -12.56 5.49
C SER A 66 5.33 -12.65 3.98
N LEU A 67 4.85 -11.68 3.20
CA LEU A 67 5.05 -11.67 1.75
C LEU A 67 6.44 -11.19 1.32
N LYS A 68 7.21 -10.51 2.19
CA LYS A 68 8.64 -10.24 1.92
C LYS A 68 9.43 -11.54 1.74
N LEU A 69 9.08 -12.62 2.44
CA LEU A 69 9.65 -13.96 2.23
C LEU A 69 9.43 -14.44 0.79
N VAL A 70 8.18 -14.36 0.32
CA VAL A 70 7.79 -14.75 -1.05
C VAL A 70 8.57 -13.94 -2.08
N VAL A 71 8.63 -12.62 -1.87
CA VAL A 71 9.27 -11.72 -2.83
C VAL A 71 10.78 -11.92 -2.87
N VAL A 72 11.45 -12.09 -1.73
CA VAL A 72 12.89 -12.39 -1.70
C VAL A 72 13.20 -13.69 -2.41
N ASN A 73 12.49 -14.77 -2.09
CA ASN A 73 12.72 -16.06 -2.72
C ASN A 73 12.46 -16.02 -4.24
N ASN A 74 11.39 -15.36 -4.68
CA ASN A 74 11.05 -15.27 -6.11
C ASN A 74 11.98 -14.33 -6.89
N HIS A 75 12.56 -13.30 -6.26
CA HIS A 75 13.37 -12.31 -6.95
C HIS A 75 14.87 -12.59 -6.90
N LEU A 76 15.42 -12.86 -5.71
CA LEU A 76 16.85 -13.10 -5.52
C LEU A 76 17.21 -14.59 -5.66
N GLY A 77 16.22 -15.48 -5.55
CA GLY A 77 16.45 -16.91 -5.62
C GLY A 77 17.25 -17.43 -4.43
N ARG A 78 17.98 -18.52 -4.64
CA ARG A 78 18.75 -19.20 -3.58
C ARG A 78 20.20 -18.73 -3.47
N THR A 79 20.73 -18.08 -4.52
CA THR A 79 22.14 -17.71 -4.66
C THR A 79 22.45 -16.33 -4.12
N ASP A 80 21.57 -15.36 -4.36
CA ASP A 80 21.70 -14.01 -3.81
C ASP A 80 20.91 -13.92 -2.49
N ARG A 81 21.60 -13.91 -1.35
CA ARG A 81 20.95 -13.82 -0.03
C ARG A 81 21.28 -12.51 0.67
N LEU A 82 20.29 -11.99 1.39
CA LEU A 82 20.50 -10.93 2.36
C LEU A 82 21.13 -11.53 3.62
N THR A 83 22.09 -10.82 4.22
CA THR A 83 22.52 -11.13 5.60
C THR A 83 21.35 -10.91 6.56
N PHE A 84 21.44 -11.45 7.78
CA PHE A 84 20.37 -11.25 8.76
C PHE A 84 20.09 -9.76 9.03
N ILE A 85 21.14 -8.95 9.16
CA ILE A 85 21.00 -7.49 9.35
C ILE A 85 20.31 -6.84 8.14
N GLN A 86 20.74 -7.17 6.91
CA GLN A 86 20.12 -6.65 5.69
C GLN A 86 18.65 -7.04 5.58
N TRP A 87 18.31 -8.27 5.99
CA TRP A 87 16.94 -8.76 6.05
C TRP A 87 16.09 -8.00 7.08
N LEU A 88 16.60 -7.76 8.29
CA LEU A 88 15.89 -6.97 9.30
C LEU A 88 15.67 -5.53 8.86
N VAL A 89 16.67 -4.90 8.24
CA VAL A 89 16.54 -3.55 7.68
C VAL A 89 15.54 -3.53 6.51
N PHE A 90 15.51 -4.57 5.68
CA PHE A 90 14.48 -4.71 4.65
C PHE A 90 13.08 -4.89 5.24
N CYS A 91 12.91 -5.66 6.31
CA CYS A 91 11.60 -5.91 6.92
C CYS A 91 11.06 -4.69 7.67
N TYR A 92 11.84 -4.15 8.61
CA TYR A 92 11.39 -3.08 9.50
C TYR A 92 11.66 -1.69 8.95
N GLY A 93 12.74 -1.53 8.19
CA GLY A 93 13.18 -0.24 7.70
C GLY A 93 12.52 0.19 6.40
N TRP A 94 11.86 -0.70 5.66
CA TRP A 94 11.37 -0.43 4.31
C TRP A 94 9.97 -0.93 4.02
N PHE A 95 9.13 -0.03 3.53
CA PHE A 95 7.75 -0.34 3.12
C PHE A 95 7.63 -0.90 1.70
N GLY A 96 8.69 -0.81 0.88
CA GLY A 96 8.71 -1.40 -0.46
C GLY A 96 8.99 -2.91 -0.44
N MET A 97 8.87 -3.52 -1.61
CA MET A 97 8.96 -4.97 -1.77
C MET A 97 10.16 -5.42 -2.58
N ASN A 98 10.90 -4.52 -3.22
CA ASN A 98 12.16 -4.85 -3.89
C ASN A 98 13.31 -5.05 -2.86
N PRO A 99 13.85 -6.26 -2.70
CA PRO A 99 14.96 -6.53 -1.79
C PRO A 99 16.35 -6.18 -2.36
N SER A 100 16.47 -5.96 -3.68
CA SER A 100 17.77 -5.79 -4.35
C SER A 100 18.64 -4.66 -3.78
N PRO A 101 18.11 -3.49 -3.40
CA PRO A 101 18.92 -2.42 -2.81
C PRO A 101 19.60 -2.80 -1.49
N PHE A 102 19.03 -3.75 -0.74
CA PHE A 102 19.52 -4.12 0.59
C PHE A 102 20.73 -5.04 0.55
N LYS A 103 21.04 -5.66 -0.60
CA LYS A 103 22.26 -6.47 -0.79
C LYS A 103 23.54 -5.66 -0.54
N TYR A 104 23.47 -4.36 -0.79
CA TYR A 104 24.62 -3.44 -0.71
C TYR A 104 24.61 -2.61 0.58
N PHE A 105 23.74 -2.92 1.55
CA PHE A 105 23.66 -2.20 2.80
C PHE A 105 24.72 -2.69 3.82
N PRO A 106 25.41 -1.78 4.55
CA PRO A 106 25.39 -0.32 4.39
C PRO A 106 26.24 0.15 3.21
N GLY A 107 25.66 1.01 2.36
CA GLY A 107 26.34 1.60 1.20
C GLY A 107 26.75 3.05 1.42
N LYS A 108 27.15 3.73 0.34
CA LYS A 108 27.45 5.18 0.37
C LYS A 108 26.16 6.00 0.51
N VAL A 109 26.24 7.11 1.24
CA VAL A 109 25.15 8.09 1.37
C VAL A 109 24.78 8.65 -0.02
N PHE A 110 23.49 8.69 -0.33
CA PHE A 110 23.01 9.24 -1.60
C PHE A 110 22.66 10.73 -1.47
N ALA A 111 23.25 11.59 -2.29
CA ALA A 111 23.17 13.05 -2.18
C ALA A 111 21.74 13.65 -2.23
N ASP A 112 20.79 12.94 -2.85
CA ASP A 112 19.40 13.39 -2.97
C ASP A 112 18.54 13.10 -1.73
N TYR A 113 19.07 12.45 -0.69
CA TYR A 113 18.33 12.13 0.55
C TYR A 113 17.59 13.33 1.18
N PRO A 114 18.16 14.56 1.27
CA PRO A 114 17.47 15.68 1.91
C PRO A 114 16.23 16.12 1.14
N SER A 115 16.25 15.96 -0.19
CA SER A 115 15.13 16.35 -1.05
C SER A 115 13.88 15.52 -0.75
N HIS A 116 14.05 14.22 -0.48
CA HIS A 116 12.96 13.31 -0.11
C HIS A 116 12.39 13.65 1.27
N ILE A 117 13.26 13.96 2.25
CA ILE A 117 12.82 14.36 3.59
C ILE A 117 12.05 15.69 3.54
N LYS A 118 12.59 16.71 2.87
CA LYS A 118 11.91 18.02 2.68
C LYS A 118 10.55 17.85 1.98
N LYS A 119 10.51 17.05 0.93
CA LYS A 119 9.25 16.72 0.24
C LYS A 119 8.29 16.04 1.21
N GLY A 120 8.71 15.05 1.97
CA GLY A 120 7.86 14.36 2.93
C GLY A 120 7.28 15.28 4.00
N ILE A 121 8.12 16.11 4.64
CA ILE A 121 7.68 17.08 5.65
C ILE A 121 6.63 18.04 5.06
N SER A 122 6.88 18.60 3.88
CA SER A 122 5.91 19.52 3.26
C SER A 122 4.55 18.85 2.97
N ARG A 123 4.52 17.56 2.60
CA ARG A 123 3.25 16.83 2.38
C ARG A 123 2.53 16.52 3.68
N ILE A 124 3.25 16.25 4.77
CA ILE A 124 2.64 16.13 6.11
C ILE A 124 1.96 17.43 6.49
N ILE A 125 2.64 18.57 6.36
CA ILE A 125 2.09 19.89 6.70
C ILE A 125 0.83 20.18 5.87
N ILE A 126 0.90 20.02 4.54
CA ILE A 126 -0.26 20.26 3.65
C ILE A 126 -1.41 19.31 3.99
N GLY A 127 -1.14 18.03 4.28
CA GLY A 127 -2.15 17.06 4.66
C GLY A 127 -2.83 17.41 5.98
N LEU A 128 -2.07 17.84 7.00
CA LEU A 128 -2.59 18.30 8.29
C LEU A 128 -3.47 19.54 8.12
N LEU A 129 -3.03 20.51 7.33
CA LEU A 129 -3.81 21.71 7.03
C LEU A 129 -5.13 21.34 6.33
N LEU A 130 -5.09 20.47 5.33
CA LEU A 130 -6.30 20.02 4.62
C LEU A 130 -7.29 19.31 5.54
N ILE A 131 -6.82 18.42 6.41
CA ILE A 131 -7.68 17.71 7.37
C ILE A 131 -8.33 18.70 8.34
N ASN A 132 -7.55 19.62 8.93
CA ASN A 132 -8.08 20.57 9.90
C ASN A 132 -9.03 21.59 9.25
N LEU A 133 -8.77 22.03 8.01
CA LEU A 133 -9.69 22.88 7.25
C LEU A 133 -11.00 22.15 6.91
N ALA A 134 -10.93 20.89 6.50
CA ALA A 134 -12.12 20.08 6.24
C ALA A 134 -12.94 19.83 7.51
N HIS A 135 -12.27 19.61 8.65
CA HIS A 135 -12.91 19.45 9.96
C HIS A 135 -13.53 20.74 10.49
N TRP A 136 -12.86 21.88 10.32
CA TRP A 136 -13.43 23.19 10.60
C TRP A 136 -14.68 23.44 9.74
N TYR A 137 -14.60 23.19 8.43
CA TYR A 137 -15.75 23.35 7.53
C TYR A 137 -16.92 22.42 7.90
N TYR A 138 -16.63 21.18 8.29
CA TYR A 138 -17.64 20.23 8.79
C TYR A 138 -18.44 20.80 9.96
N SER A 139 -17.79 21.54 10.86
CA SER A 139 -18.38 22.03 12.11
C SER A 139 -19.38 23.17 11.91
N TYR A 140 -19.29 23.90 10.80
CA TYR A 140 -20.14 25.06 10.51
C TYR A 140 -21.06 24.87 9.29
N SER A 141 -20.90 23.76 8.56
CA SER A 141 -21.65 23.50 7.33
C SER A 141 -22.89 22.64 7.57
N THR A 142 -23.98 22.95 6.88
CA THR A 142 -25.17 22.09 6.83
C THR A 142 -24.82 20.78 6.12
N GLN A 143 -25.11 19.65 6.78
CA GLN A 143 -24.73 18.33 6.30
C GLN A 143 -25.66 17.87 5.16
N THR A 144 -25.30 18.25 3.93
CA THR A 144 -25.84 17.70 2.69
C THR A 144 -25.04 16.49 2.21
N ILE A 145 -25.56 15.76 1.23
CA ILE A 145 -24.81 14.66 0.60
C ILE A 145 -23.54 15.17 -0.09
N THR A 146 -23.59 16.35 -0.71
CA THR A 146 -22.45 16.95 -1.40
C THR A 146 -21.35 17.33 -0.42
N THR A 147 -21.69 18.02 0.67
CA THR A 147 -20.72 18.40 1.72
C THR A 147 -20.10 17.16 2.36
N TYR A 148 -20.89 16.11 2.58
CA TYR A 148 -20.40 14.83 3.08
C TYR A 148 -19.31 14.24 2.16
N TYR A 149 -19.54 14.18 0.83
CA TYR A 149 -18.54 13.67 -0.10
C TYR A 149 -17.28 14.53 -0.17
N ILE A 150 -17.42 15.86 -0.16
CA ILE A 150 -16.29 16.80 -0.19
C ILE A 150 -15.39 16.61 1.04
N ILE A 151 -15.98 16.53 2.23
CA ILE A 151 -15.25 16.41 3.50
C ILE A 151 -14.52 15.08 3.57
N ASN A 152 -15.20 13.95 3.29
CA ASN A 152 -14.55 12.64 3.35
C ASN A 152 -13.46 12.46 2.30
N THR A 153 -13.67 13.00 1.09
CA THR A 153 -12.62 13.02 0.06
C THR A 153 -11.42 13.84 0.53
N SER A 154 -11.66 14.97 1.19
CA SER A 154 -10.59 15.81 1.74
C SER A 154 -9.81 15.10 2.84
N TYR A 155 -10.48 14.35 3.72
CA TYR A 155 -9.83 13.49 4.72
C TYR A 155 -8.97 12.41 4.07
N LEU A 156 -9.50 11.68 3.08
CA LEU A 156 -8.74 10.64 2.37
C LEU A 156 -7.51 11.22 1.66
N VAL A 157 -7.65 12.36 0.99
CA VAL A 157 -6.53 13.06 0.33
C VAL A 157 -5.51 13.55 1.37
N GLY A 158 -5.95 14.14 2.47
CA GLY A 158 -5.09 14.63 3.56
C GLY A 158 -4.30 13.49 4.22
N LEU A 159 -4.96 12.39 4.55
CA LEU A 159 -4.31 11.18 5.07
C LEU A 159 -3.33 10.60 4.05
N SER A 160 -3.68 10.57 2.77
CA SER A 160 -2.76 10.09 1.73
C SER A 160 -1.53 10.98 1.60
N LEU A 161 -1.67 12.31 1.72
CA LEU A 161 -0.55 13.24 1.75
C LEU A 161 0.38 12.98 2.93
N ILE A 162 -0.16 12.71 4.11
CA ILE A 162 0.62 12.39 5.32
C ILE A 162 1.30 11.03 5.19
N LEU A 163 0.53 9.98 4.93
CA LEU A 163 1.01 8.59 4.97
C LEU A 163 1.84 8.26 3.72
N HIS A 164 1.27 8.37 2.53
CA HIS A 164 1.90 7.92 1.28
C HIS A 164 2.95 8.88 0.75
N PHE A 165 2.68 10.18 0.79
CA PHE A 165 3.59 11.19 0.24
C PHE A 165 4.47 11.86 1.31
N GLY A 166 4.14 11.70 2.59
CA GLY A 166 4.88 12.25 3.71
C GLY A 166 5.84 11.24 4.30
N ILE A 167 5.31 10.35 5.14
CA ILE A 167 6.06 9.35 5.90
C ILE A 167 6.91 8.47 4.98
N LEU A 168 6.36 7.97 3.86
CA LEU A 168 7.13 7.09 2.96
C LEU A 168 8.25 7.82 2.20
N ASN A 169 8.10 9.13 1.92
CA ASN A 169 9.20 9.91 1.35
C ASN A 169 10.29 10.19 2.39
N ILE A 170 9.91 10.46 3.65
CA ILE A 170 10.88 10.57 4.75
C ILE A 170 11.63 9.24 4.92
N ASN A 171 10.92 8.12 4.94
CA ASN A 171 11.51 6.78 5.01
C ASN A 171 12.48 6.51 3.86
N THR A 172 12.12 6.89 2.62
CA THR A 172 13.01 6.83 1.46
C THR A 172 14.28 7.65 1.70
N GLY A 173 14.15 8.91 2.17
CA GLY A 173 15.28 9.77 2.50
C GLY A 173 16.17 9.19 3.60
N LEU A 174 15.60 8.67 4.69
CA LEU A 174 16.35 8.08 5.79
C LEU A 174 17.15 6.84 5.36
N LEU A 175 16.58 5.99 4.51
CA LEU A 175 17.30 4.82 3.99
C LEU A 175 18.40 5.21 3.00
N ARG A 176 18.15 6.20 2.14
CA ARG A 176 19.16 6.77 1.25
C ARG A 176 20.31 7.45 2.02
N MET A 177 19.99 8.08 3.14
CA MET A 177 20.97 8.60 4.09
C MET A 177 21.81 7.48 4.72
N LYS A 178 21.20 6.33 5.02
CA LYS A 178 21.88 5.12 5.51
C LYS A 178 22.52 4.26 4.41
N GLY A 179 22.59 4.76 3.18
CA GLY A 179 23.28 4.10 2.08
C GLY A 179 22.51 2.97 1.39
N VAL A 180 21.18 2.97 1.44
CA VAL A 180 20.34 2.05 0.65
C VAL A 180 19.76 2.79 -0.56
N ASN A 181 19.99 2.27 -1.77
CA ASN A 181 19.49 2.89 -3.01
C ASN A 181 17.99 2.58 -3.27
N VAL A 182 17.12 3.00 -2.36
CA VAL A 182 15.67 2.89 -2.54
C VAL A 182 15.10 4.04 -3.37
N SER A 183 14.03 3.77 -4.10
CA SER A 183 13.26 4.75 -4.87
C SER A 183 11.97 5.15 -4.14
N VAL A 184 11.40 6.31 -4.48
CA VAL A 184 10.11 6.73 -3.92
C VAL A 184 9.01 5.73 -4.27
N LEU A 185 8.14 5.41 -3.30
CA LEU A 185 7.03 4.47 -3.51
C LEU A 185 5.84 5.07 -4.26
N PHE A 186 5.77 6.40 -4.34
CA PHE A 186 4.72 7.15 -5.06
C PHE A 186 5.36 8.22 -5.97
N ASN A 187 5.44 7.92 -7.27
CA ASN A 187 6.17 8.72 -8.24
C ASN A 187 5.28 9.69 -9.04
N ASN A 188 4.96 10.83 -8.42
CA ASN A 188 4.16 11.91 -9.01
C ASN A 188 2.91 11.40 -9.77
N PRO A 189 1.96 10.70 -9.11
CA PRO A 189 0.88 9.96 -9.78
C PRO A 189 -0.04 10.82 -10.66
N ILE A 190 -0.23 12.09 -10.31
CA ILE A 190 -1.06 13.03 -11.08
C ILE A 190 -0.47 13.31 -12.48
N LYS A 191 0.84 13.06 -12.69
CA LYS A 191 1.49 13.21 -13.99
C LYS A 191 1.27 12.01 -14.93
N SER A 192 0.47 11.02 -14.54
CA SER A 192 0.11 9.89 -15.40
C SER A 192 -0.64 10.35 -16.65
N LYS A 193 -0.25 9.80 -17.80
CA LYS A 193 -0.92 10.03 -19.09
C LYS A 193 -2.02 8.99 -19.37
N THR A 194 -2.01 7.89 -18.63
CA THR A 194 -2.98 6.79 -18.70
C THR A 194 -3.24 6.21 -17.30
N LEU A 195 -4.39 5.57 -17.14
CA LEU A 195 -4.77 4.80 -15.97
C LEU A 195 -3.82 3.62 -15.75
N GLN A 196 -3.38 2.97 -16.84
CA GLN A 196 -2.35 1.94 -16.74
C GLN A 196 -1.03 2.49 -16.15
N GLU A 197 -0.55 3.65 -16.61
CA GLU A 197 0.66 4.27 -16.08
C GLU A 197 0.52 4.61 -14.59
N PHE A 198 -0.65 5.12 -14.19
CA PHE A 198 -0.95 5.40 -12.79
C PHE A 198 -0.77 4.16 -11.91
N TRP A 199 -1.47 3.07 -12.20
CA TRP A 199 -1.46 1.87 -11.37
C TRP A 199 -0.19 1.04 -11.47
N SER A 200 0.55 1.11 -12.59
CA SER A 200 1.72 0.24 -12.80
C SER A 200 3.08 0.92 -12.60
N ARG A 201 3.14 2.25 -12.60
CA ARG A 201 4.43 2.98 -12.58
C ARG A 201 4.52 4.14 -11.62
N ARG A 202 3.41 4.58 -11.02
CA ARG A 202 3.41 5.81 -10.21
C ARG A 202 2.73 5.68 -8.86
N TRP A 203 1.64 4.94 -8.77
CA TRP A 203 0.91 4.74 -7.52
C TRP A 203 1.35 3.46 -6.83
N ASN A 204 1.72 3.56 -5.56
CA ASN A 204 1.98 2.43 -4.67
C ASN A 204 2.91 1.34 -5.28
N LEU A 205 4.15 1.74 -5.56
CA LEU A 205 5.14 0.85 -6.18
C LEU A 205 5.49 -0.35 -5.30
N ALA A 206 5.29 -0.27 -3.98
CA ALA A 206 5.40 -1.43 -3.10
C ALA A 206 4.42 -2.55 -3.52
N PHE A 207 3.16 -2.21 -3.82
CA PHE A 207 2.17 -3.16 -4.33
C PHE A 207 2.48 -3.61 -5.75
N VAL A 208 2.96 -2.72 -6.63
CA VAL A 208 3.38 -3.10 -7.98
C VAL A 208 4.49 -4.15 -7.91
N GLU A 209 5.51 -3.92 -7.08
CA GLU A 209 6.61 -4.86 -6.85
C GLU A 209 6.09 -6.17 -6.25
N LEU A 210 5.23 -6.10 -5.23
CA LEU A 210 4.61 -7.26 -4.61
C LEU A 210 3.90 -8.14 -5.63
N THR A 211 2.92 -7.57 -6.33
CA THR A 211 2.10 -8.28 -7.30
C THR A 211 2.96 -8.80 -8.46
N THR A 212 3.97 -8.02 -8.89
CA THR A 212 4.88 -8.44 -9.94
C THR A 212 5.69 -9.67 -9.55
N LEU A 213 6.27 -9.67 -8.34
CA LEU A 213 7.20 -10.69 -7.88
C LEU A 213 6.48 -11.92 -7.30
N ALA A 214 5.34 -11.75 -6.65
CA ALA A 214 4.57 -12.83 -6.03
C ALA A 214 3.59 -13.51 -7.00
N VAL A 215 3.05 -12.79 -7.99
CA VAL A 215 1.94 -13.29 -8.83
C VAL A 215 2.27 -13.22 -10.31
N LEU A 216 2.54 -12.01 -10.83
CA LEU A 216 2.63 -11.77 -12.28
C LEU A 216 3.78 -12.56 -12.92
N ARG A 217 5.01 -12.43 -12.42
CA ARG A 217 6.18 -13.12 -13.00
C ARG A 217 6.06 -14.64 -12.93
N PRO A 218 5.67 -15.26 -11.80
CA PRO A 218 5.40 -16.70 -11.75
C PRO A 218 4.34 -17.15 -12.76
N LEU A 219 3.23 -16.42 -12.90
CA LEU A 219 2.14 -16.80 -13.81
C LEU A 219 2.49 -16.58 -15.29
N LYS A 220 3.21 -15.51 -15.64
CA LYS A 220 3.66 -15.26 -17.02
C LYS A 220 4.55 -16.37 -17.58
N LYS A 221 5.23 -17.13 -16.72
CA LYS A 221 6.03 -18.30 -17.14
C LYS A 221 5.17 -19.46 -17.65
N ARG A 222 3.88 -19.51 -17.29
CA ARG A 222 2.98 -20.63 -17.58
C ARG A 222 1.72 -20.24 -18.37
N TYR A 223 1.35 -18.95 -18.34
CA TYR A 223 0.10 -18.45 -18.90
C TYR A 223 0.31 -17.18 -19.74
N ARG A 224 -0.71 -16.84 -20.55
CA ARG A 224 -0.70 -15.63 -21.41
C ARG A 224 -0.68 -14.35 -20.57
N GLN A 225 -0.14 -13.29 -21.18
CA GLN A 225 -0.03 -11.95 -20.57
C GLN A 225 -1.34 -11.45 -19.93
N ASN A 226 -2.47 -11.63 -20.61
CA ASN A 226 -3.77 -11.15 -20.14
C ASN A 226 -4.24 -11.90 -18.89
N VAL A 227 -3.99 -13.21 -18.80
CA VAL A 227 -4.34 -14.02 -17.62
C VAL A 227 -3.53 -13.57 -16.41
N ALA A 228 -2.22 -13.37 -16.60
CA ALA A 228 -1.35 -12.90 -15.53
C ALA A 228 -1.72 -11.47 -15.07
N PHE A 229 -2.14 -10.61 -16.00
CA PHE A 229 -2.66 -9.27 -15.69
C PHE A 229 -3.92 -9.34 -14.82
N TRP A 230 -4.95 -10.08 -15.23
CA TRP A 230 -6.19 -10.24 -14.46
C TRP A 230 -5.93 -10.83 -13.09
N ALA A 231 -5.10 -11.87 -13.00
CA ALA A 231 -4.70 -12.46 -11.72
C ALA A 231 -4.04 -11.45 -10.78
N SER A 232 -3.27 -10.50 -11.31
CA SER A 232 -2.60 -9.46 -10.51
C SER A 232 -3.61 -8.45 -9.95
N TYR A 233 -4.65 -8.10 -10.71
CA TYR A 233 -5.73 -7.22 -10.24
C TYR A 233 -6.68 -7.91 -9.28
N ILE A 234 -7.01 -9.19 -9.50
CA ILE A 234 -7.77 -10.03 -8.55
C ILE A 234 -7.02 -10.08 -7.21
N PHE A 235 -5.73 -10.41 -7.25
CA PHE A 235 -4.90 -10.44 -6.06
C PHE A 235 -4.81 -9.08 -5.36
N SER A 236 -4.66 -7.99 -6.12
CA SER A 236 -4.71 -6.62 -5.58
C SER A 236 -6.04 -6.33 -4.88
N GLY A 237 -7.17 -6.70 -5.50
CA GLY A 237 -8.51 -6.54 -4.91
C GLY A 237 -8.64 -7.28 -3.58
N LEU A 238 -8.18 -8.53 -3.50
CA LEU A 238 -8.18 -9.32 -2.27
C LEU A 238 -7.33 -8.69 -1.15
N LEU A 239 -6.16 -8.14 -1.48
CA LEU A 239 -5.36 -7.41 -0.50
C LEU A 239 -6.06 -6.14 0.01
N HIS A 240 -6.87 -5.49 -0.80
CA HIS A 240 -7.65 -4.34 -0.35
C HIS A 240 -8.89 -4.75 0.44
N GLU A 241 -9.53 -5.90 0.15
CA GLU A 241 -10.55 -6.48 1.04
C GLU A 241 -9.96 -6.75 2.43
N LEU A 242 -8.75 -7.32 2.48
CA LEU A 242 -8.03 -7.58 3.71
C LEU A 242 -7.74 -6.29 4.51
N ALA A 243 -7.31 -5.23 3.82
CA ALA A 243 -6.94 -3.99 4.48
C ALA A 243 -8.13 -3.07 4.81
N ILE A 244 -9.24 -3.17 4.08
CA ILE A 244 -10.35 -2.21 4.17
C ILE A 244 -11.61 -2.85 4.76
N SER A 245 -12.07 -3.97 4.21
CA SER A 245 -13.35 -4.60 4.61
C SER A 245 -13.20 -5.50 5.83
N LEU A 246 -12.13 -6.29 5.90
CA LEU A 246 -11.91 -7.25 6.98
C LEU A 246 -11.78 -6.61 8.38
N PRO A 247 -11.08 -5.47 8.58
CA PRO A 247 -10.95 -4.85 9.90
C PRO A 247 -12.26 -4.33 10.46
N VAL A 248 -13.17 -3.88 9.59
CA VAL A 248 -14.52 -3.38 9.96
C VAL A 248 -15.60 -4.44 9.81
N ARG A 249 -15.25 -5.66 9.40
CA ARG A 249 -16.14 -6.81 9.18
C ARG A 249 -17.37 -6.48 8.33
N SER A 250 -17.22 -5.60 7.33
CA SER A 250 -18.31 -5.11 6.51
C SER A 250 -17.80 -4.57 5.17
N GLY A 251 -18.71 -4.39 4.21
CA GLY A 251 -18.39 -3.91 2.86
C GLY A 251 -17.60 -4.90 2.01
N TYR A 252 -17.67 -6.20 2.32
CA TYR A 252 -17.00 -7.26 1.57
C TYR A 252 -17.40 -7.23 0.09
N GLY A 253 -16.39 -7.38 -0.78
CA GLY A 253 -16.54 -7.38 -2.22
C GLY A 253 -16.47 -6.00 -2.86
N LEU A 254 -16.60 -4.91 -2.08
CA LEU A 254 -16.55 -3.55 -2.62
C LEU A 254 -15.12 -3.15 -3.07
N PRO A 255 -14.07 -3.18 -2.21
CA PRO A 255 -12.69 -3.00 -2.68
C PRO A 255 -12.30 -3.93 -3.83
N PHE A 256 -12.71 -5.20 -3.79
CA PHE A 256 -12.47 -6.14 -4.88
C PHE A 256 -13.08 -5.64 -6.19
N LEU A 257 -14.36 -5.28 -6.17
CA LEU A 257 -15.07 -4.73 -7.33
C LEU A 257 -14.38 -3.47 -7.88
N TYR A 258 -13.90 -2.58 -7.02
CA TYR A 258 -13.13 -1.41 -7.46
C TYR A 258 -11.96 -1.81 -8.36
N PHE A 259 -11.13 -2.77 -7.95
CA PHE A 259 -9.97 -3.20 -8.75
C PHE A 259 -10.37 -3.96 -10.02
N ILE A 260 -11.50 -4.69 -10.01
CA ILE A 260 -12.05 -5.30 -11.23
C ILE A 260 -12.49 -4.22 -12.22
N ILE A 261 -13.15 -3.15 -11.76
CA ILE A 261 -13.51 -2.00 -12.59
C ILE A 261 -12.24 -1.35 -13.17
N GLN A 262 -11.20 -1.12 -12.35
CA GLN A 262 -9.93 -0.54 -12.84
C GLN A 262 -9.29 -1.41 -13.93
N ALA A 263 -9.26 -2.73 -13.76
CA ALA A 263 -8.75 -3.67 -14.76
C ALA A 263 -9.56 -3.63 -16.08
N ALA A 264 -10.89 -3.60 -15.97
CA ALA A 264 -11.80 -3.50 -17.11
C ALA A 264 -11.62 -2.16 -17.86
N LEU A 265 -11.48 -1.05 -17.14
CA LEU A 265 -11.22 0.27 -17.73
C LEU A 265 -9.90 0.28 -18.51
N ILE A 266 -8.84 -0.30 -17.96
CA ILE A 266 -7.52 -0.36 -18.62
C ILE A 266 -7.55 -1.22 -19.90
N LEU A 267 -8.12 -2.44 -19.84
CA LEU A 267 -8.09 -3.36 -20.98
C LEU A 267 -9.17 -3.08 -22.03
N GLY A 268 -10.34 -2.63 -21.56
CA GLY A 268 -11.56 -2.53 -22.36
C GLY A 268 -11.85 -1.13 -22.87
N VAL A 269 -11.52 -0.07 -22.12
CA VAL A 269 -12.03 1.29 -22.41
C VAL A 269 -10.92 2.27 -22.77
N GLU A 270 -9.81 2.26 -22.02
CA GLU A 270 -8.75 3.27 -22.11
C GLU A 270 -8.20 3.44 -23.53
N LYS A 271 -7.99 2.35 -24.26
CA LYS A 271 -7.46 2.40 -25.64
C LYS A 271 -8.38 3.11 -26.64
N TYR A 272 -9.67 3.23 -26.35
CA TYR A 272 -10.64 3.91 -27.21
C TYR A 272 -10.81 5.39 -26.84
N VAL A 273 -10.63 5.72 -25.55
CA VAL A 273 -10.78 7.08 -25.03
C VAL A 273 -9.47 7.87 -25.15
N ILE A 274 -8.34 7.21 -24.91
CA ILE A 274 -7.02 7.83 -24.83
C ILE A 274 -6.18 7.41 -26.04
N LYS A 275 -6.17 8.26 -27.06
CA LYS A 275 -5.38 8.13 -28.29
C LYS A 275 -4.06 8.92 -28.21
N PRO A 276 -3.08 8.71 -29.11
CA PRO A 276 -1.79 9.42 -29.06
C PRO A 276 -1.91 10.96 -29.06
N ASP A 277 -2.86 11.49 -29.83
CA ASP A 277 -3.19 12.91 -30.01
C ASP A 277 -4.05 13.51 -28.88
N THR A 278 -4.51 12.69 -27.93
CA THR A 278 -5.34 13.19 -26.82
C THR A 278 -4.59 14.20 -25.98
N GLY A 279 -5.11 15.43 -25.88
CA GLY A 279 -4.52 16.51 -25.12
C GLY A 279 -4.44 16.25 -23.61
N SER A 280 -3.49 16.91 -22.94
CA SER A 280 -3.18 16.70 -21.52
C SER A 280 -4.37 16.89 -20.57
N PHE A 281 -5.24 17.87 -20.84
CA PHE A 281 -6.43 18.12 -20.01
C PHE A 281 -7.42 16.95 -20.06
N LYS A 282 -7.72 16.43 -21.26
CA LYS A 282 -8.63 15.28 -21.42
C LYS A 282 -8.07 14.03 -20.74
N ARG A 283 -6.75 13.80 -20.80
CA ARG A 283 -6.09 12.69 -20.08
C ARG A 283 -6.22 12.82 -18.57
N LEU A 284 -6.01 14.03 -18.04
CA LEU A 284 -6.16 14.31 -16.62
C LEU A 284 -7.61 14.10 -16.18
N LEU A 285 -8.58 14.62 -16.93
CA LEU A 285 -10.00 14.44 -16.62
C LEU A 285 -10.39 12.96 -16.63
N TRP A 286 -9.98 12.20 -17.66
CA TRP A 286 -10.17 10.75 -17.72
C TRP A 286 -9.62 10.04 -16.49
N LEU A 287 -8.36 10.34 -16.14
CA LEU A 287 -7.71 9.75 -14.97
C LEU A 287 -8.48 10.06 -13.69
N LEU A 288 -8.83 11.34 -13.46
CA LEU A 288 -9.55 11.75 -12.25
C LEU A 288 -10.93 11.10 -12.17
N LEU A 289 -11.68 11.05 -13.28
CA LEU A 289 -12.98 10.38 -13.31
C LEU A 289 -12.86 8.88 -12.97
N CYS A 290 -11.90 8.18 -13.59
CA CYS A 290 -11.69 6.75 -13.33
C CYS A 290 -11.27 6.44 -11.88
N LEU A 291 -10.57 7.37 -11.22
CA LEU A 291 -10.10 7.18 -9.85
C LEU A 291 -11.14 7.58 -8.82
N PHE A 292 -11.77 8.75 -8.99
CA PHE A 292 -12.64 9.36 -7.98
C PHE A 292 -14.11 8.92 -8.10
N ALA A 293 -14.64 8.67 -9.30
CA ALA A 293 -16.04 8.28 -9.44
C ALA A 293 -16.36 6.94 -8.73
N PRO A 294 -15.56 5.87 -8.86
CA PRO A 294 -15.78 4.63 -8.12
C PRO A 294 -15.18 4.64 -6.70
N MET A 295 -14.60 5.75 -6.24
CA MET A 295 -13.96 5.83 -4.92
C MET A 295 -14.87 5.41 -3.74
N PRO A 296 -16.18 5.74 -3.70
CA PRO A 296 -17.06 5.32 -2.61
C PRO A 296 -17.21 3.80 -2.46
N ILE A 297 -16.92 3.04 -3.54
CA ILE A 297 -16.89 1.58 -3.51
C ILE A 297 -15.61 1.12 -2.79
N LEU A 298 -14.46 1.75 -3.07
CA LEU A 298 -13.20 1.40 -2.42
C LEU A 298 -13.19 1.79 -0.93
N PHE A 299 -13.63 3.01 -0.61
CA PHE A 299 -13.68 3.53 0.76
C PHE A 299 -15.13 3.61 1.22
N HIS A 300 -15.70 2.45 1.50
CA HIS A 300 -17.09 2.33 1.93
C HIS A 300 -17.33 2.91 3.33
N GLN A 301 -18.60 3.20 3.63
CA GLN A 301 -19.04 3.88 4.86
C GLN A 301 -18.51 3.24 6.16
N PRO A 302 -18.60 1.91 6.37
CA PRO A 302 -18.00 1.27 7.54
C PRO A 302 -16.51 1.55 7.69
N PHE A 303 -15.73 1.50 6.60
CA PHE A 303 -14.30 1.82 6.63
C PHE A 303 -14.03 3.27 7.00
N ILE A 304 -14.78 4.21 6.41
CA ILE A 304 -14.65 5.63 6.74
C ILE A 304 -14.86 5.84 8.25
N LYS A 305 -15.95 5.31 8.80
CA LYS A 305 -16.29 5.48 10.22
C LYS A 305 -15.37 4.73 11.17
N GLY A 306 -14.95 3.51 10.82
CA GLY A 306 -14.17 2.64 11.70
C GLY A 306 -12.66 2.89 11.67
N VAL A 307 -12.15 3.51 10.60
CA VAL A 307 -10.70 3.68 10.38
C VAL A 307 -10.33 5.11 10.03
N VAL A 308 -10.97 5.71 9.03
CA VAL A 308 -10.58 7.05 8.53
C VAL A 308 -10.88 8.13 9.56
N LEU A 309 -12.09 8.17 10.12
CA LEU A 309 -12.46 9.16 11.13
C LEU A 309 -11.62 9.05 12.40
N PRO A 310 -11.41 7.85 13.00
CA PRO A 310 -10.50 7.72 14.14
C PRO A 310 -9.08 8.22 13.86
N LEU A 311 -8.55 8.03 12.64
CA LEU A 311 -7.26 8.60 12.24
C LEU A 311 -7.30 10.12 12.11
N VAL A 312 -8.38 10.67 11.56
CA VAL A 312 -8.59 12.12 11.47
C VAL A 312 -8.70 12.74 12.86
N ASP A 313 -9.42 12.11 13.78
CA ASP A 313 -9.59 12.58 15.16
C ASP A 313 -8.25 12.64 15.92
N LEU A 314 -7.32 11.72 15.63
CA LEU A 314 -5.97 11.75 16.17
C LEU A 314 -5.11 12.91 15.63
N LEU A 315 -5.47 13.46 14.46
CA LEU A 315 -4.68 14.47 13.72
C LEU A 315 -5.31 15.86 13.73
N THR A 316 -6.54 15.98 14.23
CA THR A 316 -7.25 17.24 14.36
C THR A 316 -6.85 17.93 15.66
N VAL A 317 -6.51 19.21 15.55
CA VAL A 317 -6.16 20.06 16.69
C VAL A 317 -7.40 20.78 17.21
N ILE A 318 -8.32 21.12 16.30
CA ILE A 318 -9.61 21.72 16.62
C ILE A 318 -10.53 20.59 17.08
N LYS A 319 -10.74 20.48 18.39
CA LYS A 319 -11.83 19.69 18.95
C LYS A 319 -13.05 20.61 19.00
N VAL A 320 -14.05 20.35 18.16
CA VAL A 320 -15.35 21.03 18.23
C VAL A 320 -16.27 20.28 19.16
#